data_AF-A0A2N2JF55-F1
#
_entry.id   AF-A0A2N2JF55-F1
#
_cell.length_a   1.000
_cell.length_b   1.000
_cell.length_c   1.000
_cell.angle_alpha   90.00
_cell.angle_beta   90.00
_cell.angle_gamma   90.00
#
_symmetry.space_group_name_H-M   'P 1'
#
loop_
_entity.id
_entity.type
_entity.pdbx_description
1 polymer ?
#
loop_
_entity_poly.entity_id
_entity_poly.type
_entity_poly.pdbx_seq_one_letter_code
_entity_poly.pdbx_strand_id
1 'polypeptide(L)'
;MIRVHAVRVAWVAACLAGAVVGCASGPDPTAAPLADPRDPGRPQPPLAKAQVWFAARVVPCDRVVDALAHFAGQPGVSAPETVRPRESAPWCALAGNEKHGVRADSWAQNVSSMLKVPSIAFYVADGSWSYAVFDAGEPICAMESHFGSPVVVGDLARCAGAIGVTTDRLASYRLRAREVPAHRELAVRLGFDYPQPDEPTVAVRPIPSPDAPPPAVVAPKQTKPFEAGQWVVMPPLGVMLVKAVEGRPGPDGGAPAPTYVVVAGERVLTVPTATAPTLGMRALATKEEAERLLTHLADEADVADSRRYDEARTRRWLEALKGGDLAAIADAHRELCAIQGDRTLYSIEAGMLDTVRGWLVDELSTAKGVQAQEIDAALREACD
;
A
#
# COMPACT_ATOMS: atom_id res chain seq x y z
N MET A 1 15.59 -48.38 65.47
CA MET A 1 16.90 -48.39 64.78
C MET A 1 16.68 -48.97 63.38
N ILE A 2 17.51 -48.53 62.42
CA ILE A 2 17.66 -49.00 61.02
C ILE A 2 16.78 -48.27 59.97
N ARG A 3 17.45 -47.29 59.33
CA ARG A 3 17.22 -46.79 57.95
C ARG A 3 17.60 -47.86 56.93
N VAL A 4 17.20 -47.68 55.66
CA VAL A 4 17.98 -47.78 54.38
C VAL A 4 16.95 -47.99 53.24
N HIS A 5 16.76 -47.00 52.33
CA HIS A 5 17.19 -46.98 50.90
C HIS A 5 16.83 -48.25 50.10
N ALA A 6 16.46 -48.25 48.83
CA ALA A 6 16.14 -47.29 47.77
C ALA A 6 15.76 -48.15 46.53
N VAL A 7 15.50 -47.48 45.41
CA VAL A 7 15.66 -47.93 44.01
C VAL A 7 14.39 -48.30 43.22
N ARG A 8 14.31 -47.59 42.09
CA ARG A 8 13.40 -47.57 40.95
C ARG A 8 13.31 -48.90 40.19
N VAL A 9 12.17 -49.15 39.54
CA VAL A 9 12.12 -49.76 38.20
C VAL A 9 10.93 -49.15 37.42
N ALA A 10 11.21 -48.64 36.22
CA ALA A 10 10.21 -48.23 35.24
C ALA A 10 9.81 -49.42 34.36
N TRP A 11 8.53 -49.51 33.97
CA TRP A 11 8.08 -50.38 32.89
C TRP A 11 7.22 -49.62 31.89
N VAL A 12 7.54 -49.89 30.64
CA VAL A 12 7.00 -49.40 29.37
C VAL A 12 5.63 -50.02 29.10
N ALA A 13 4.70 -49.25 28.55
CA ALA A 13 3.60 -49.80 27.75
C ALA A 13 3.20 -48.80 26.66
N ALA A 14 3.57 -49.13 25.42
CA ALA A 14 2.96 -48.59 24.21
C ALA A 14 1.86 -49.58 23.76
N CYS A 15 0.68 -49.08 23.44
CA CYS A 15 -0.31 -49.81 22.65
C CYS A 15 -0.91 -48.87 21.60
N LEU A 16 -0.77 -49.31 20.35
CA LEU A 16 -1.33 -48.75 19.14
C LEU A 16 -2.85 -48.97 19.09
N ALA A 17 -3.60 -47.94 18.67
CA ALA A 17 -4.89 -48.09 18.02
C ALA A 17 -5.00 -47.03 16.90
N GLY A 18 -5.41 -47.49 15.72
CA GLY A 18 -5.36 -46.74 14.47
C GLY A 18 -6.54 -45.79 14.22
N ALA A 19 -6.24 -44.82 13.34
CA ALA A 19 -7.05 -44.02 12.41
C ALA A 19 -8.60 -44.01 12.52
N VAL A 20 -9.22 -42.83 12.44
CA VAL A 20 -9.55 -42.15 11.17
C VAL A 20 -9.95 -40.69 11.44
N VAL A 21 -9.44 -39.86 10.54
CA VAL A 21 -9.62 -38.42 10.29
C VAL A 21 -11.06 -37.93 10.40
N GLY A 22 -11.22 -36.77 11.04
CA GLY A 22 -12.46 -36.00 11.04
C GLY A 22 -12.38 -34.72 11.86
N CYS A 23 -11.26 -33.99 11.82
CA CYS A 23 -11.21 -32.65 12.38
C CYS A 23 -11.28 -31.66 11.22
N ALA A 24 -12.45 -31.03 11.08
CA ALA A 24 -12.56 -29.75 10.42
C ALA A 24 -11.62 -28.78 11.14
N SER A 25 -10.54 -28.41 10.47
CA SER A 25 -9.64 -27.35 10.94
C SER A 25 -10.42 -26.04 10.87
N GLY A 26 -11.02 -25.65 11.99
CA GLY A 26 -11.40 -24.25 12.19
C GLY A 26 -10.17 -23.35 12.11
N PRO A 27 -10.33 -22.07 11.75
CA PRO A 27 -9.20 -21.13 11.72
C PRO A 27 -8.51 -21.10 13.09
N ASP A 28 -7.18 -21.23 13.08
CA ASP A 28 -6.35 -21.19 14.27
C ASP A 28 -6.56 -19.85 15.01
N PRO A 29 -7.13 -19.85 16.23
CA PRO A 29 -7.40 -18.62 16.98
C PRO A 29 -6.12 -17.92 17.48
N THR A 30 -4.94 -18.48 17.20
CA THR A 30 -3.63 -17.87 17.49
C THR A 30 -2.93 -17.30 16.26
N ALA A 31 -3.50 -17.45 15.07
CA ALA A 31 -3.00 -16.78 13.88
C ALA A 31 -3.25 -15.27 14.02
N ALA A 32 -2.17 -14.51 14.29
CA ALA A 32 -2.22 -13.06 14.21
C ALA A 32 -2.81 -12.65 12.85
N PRO A 33 -3.73 -11.66 12.80
CA PRO A 33 -4.24 -11.18 11.53
C PRO A 33 -3.06 -10.82 10.62
N LEU A 34 -3.18 -11.17 9.33
CA LEU A 34 -2.24 -10.73 8.29
C LEU A 34 -2.02 -9.24 8.48
N ALA A 35 -0.83 -8.86 8.98
CA ALA A 35 -0.42 -7.47 9.00
C ALA A 35 -0.47 -7.01 7.54
N ASP A 36 -1.30 -6.00 7.25
CA ASP A 36 -1.45 -5.50 5.89
C ASP A 36 -0.06 -5.10 5.42
N PRO A 37 0.50 -5.75 4.38
CA PRO A 37 1.80 -5.36 3.87
C PRO A 37 1.83 -3.86 3.60
N ARG A 38 0.68 -3.29 3.20
CA ARG A 38 0.44 -1.89 2.84
C ARG A 38 0.39 -0.91 4.02
N ASP A 39 0.47 -1.37 5.27
CA ASP A 39 0.46 -0.50 6.45
C ASP A 39 1.48 0.66 6.31
N PRO A 40 1.02 1.91 6.15
CA PRO A 40 1.91 3.07 6.01
C PRO A 40 2.62 3.43 7.33
N GLY A 41 2.19 2.86 8.45
CA GLY A 41 2.84 2.94 9.77
C GLY A 41 3.93 1.89 9.99
N ARG A 42 4.13 0.94 9.08
CA ARG A 42 5.18 -0.07 9.18
C ARG A 42 6.55 0.62 9.05
N PRO A 43 7.44 0.50 10.05
CA PRO A 43 8.80 1.03 9.92
C PRO A 43 9.47 0.42 8.68
N GLN A 44 10.25 1.20 7.95
CA GLN A 44 11.07 0.71 6.84
C GLN A 44 12.54 0.86 7.19
N PRO A 45 13.38 -0.15 6.90
CA PRO A 45 14.80 0.01 7.09
C PRO A 45 15.35 1.05 6.08
N PRO A 46 16.52 1.64 6.36
CA PRO A 46 17.09 2.68 5.52
C PRO A 46 17.28 2.22 4.07
N LEU A 47 16.59 2.86 3.13
CA LEU A 47 16.54 2.52 1.70
C LEU A 47 17.89 2.61 0.96
N ALA A 48 18.94 3.16 1.57
CA ALA A 48 20.22 3.44 0.91
C ALA A 48 20.99 2.17 0.46
N LYS A 49 20.57 0.96 0.89
CA LYS A 49 21.21 -0.33 0.55
C LYS A 49 20.22 -1.48 0.32
N ALA A 50 18.94 -1.20 0.14
CA ALA A 50 17.94 -2.25 -0.09
C ALA A 50 18.02 -2.78 -1.53
N GLN A 51 17.67 -4.05 -1.75
CA GLN A 51 17.44 -4.65 -3.07
C GLN A 51 16.01 -5.22 -3.07
N VAL A 52 15.15 -4.76 -4.00
CA VAL A 52 13.70 -5.04 -3.97
C VAL A 52 13.14 -5.53 -5.29
N TRP A 53 12.89 -6.83 -5.42
CA TRP A 53 12.51 -7.41 -6.71
C TRP A 53 11.27 -8.28 -6.54
N PHE A 54 10.55 -8.56 -7.62
CA PHE A 54 9.43 -9.48 -7.58
C PHE A 54 9.40 -10.41 -8.79
N ALA A 55 8.71 -11.54 -8.65
CA ALA A 55 8.45 -12.47 -9.72
C ALA A 55 6.97 -12.83 -9.77
N ALA A 56 6.43 -12.97 -10.98
CA ALA A 56 5.08 -13.45 -11.22
C ALA A 56 5.14 -14.76 -12.01
N ARG A 57 4.26 -15.71 -11.69
CA ARG A 57 4.25 -17.07 -12.26
C ARG A 57 3.58 -17.09 -13.63
N VAL A 58 4.14 -16.32 -14.56
CA VAL A 58 3.67 -16.16 -15.93
C VAL A 58 4.86 -15.86 -16.84
N VAL A 59 4.79 -16.42 -18.04
CA VAL A 59 5.68 -16.11 -19.17
C VAL A 59 4.80 -15.91 -20.42
N PRO A 60 5.19 -15.07 -21.39
CA PRO A 60 6.43 -14.28 -21.42
C PRO A 60 6.41 -13.07 -20.46
N CYS A 61 7.57 -12.44 -20.26
CA CYS A 61 7.75 -11.31 -19.35
C CYS A 61 7.01 -10.04 -19.83
N ASP A 62 6.74 -9.93 -21.12
CA ASP A 62 5.93 -8.86 -21.72
C ASP A 62 4.60 -8.69 -20.99
N ARG A 63 3.90 -9.79 -20.65
CA ARG A 63 2.64 -9.77 -19.90
C ARG A 63 2.79 -9.13 -18.52
N VAL A 64 3.93 -9.32 -17.88
CA VAL A 64 4.22 -8.77 -16.55
C VAL A 64 4.57 -7.29 -16.65
N VAL A 65 5.34 -6.91 -17.66
CA VAL A 65 5.67 -5.51 -17.97
C VAL A 65 4.39 -4.74 -18.33
N ASP A 66 3.52 -5.32 -19.16
CA ASP A 66 2.23 -4.73 -19.55
C ASP A 66 1.28 -4.59 -18.36
N ALA A 67 1.23 -5.60 -17.48
CA ALA A 67 0.46 -5.50 -16.26
C ALA A 67 0.99 -4.38 -15.36
N LEU A 68 2.30 -4.30 -15.17
CA LEU A 68 2.91 -3.22 -14.39
C LEU A 68 2.66 -1.84 -15.00
N ALA A 69 2.74 -1.73 -16.33
CA ALA A 69 2.44 -0.52 -17.09
C ALA A 69 1.00 -0.07 -16.95
N HIS A 70 0.04 -0.99 -16.93
CA HIS A 70 -1.36 -0.68 -16.66
C HIS A 70 -1.54 0.02 -15.31
N PHE A 71 -0.86 -0.45 -14.26
CA PHE A 71 -0.91 0.18 -12.93
C PHE A 71 -0.07 1.45 -12.82
N ALA A 72 1.04 1.56 -13.55
CA ALA A 72 1.87 2.76 -13.59
C ALA A 72 1.10 3.99 -14.10
N GLY A 73 0.05 3.78 -14.91
CA GLY A 73 -0.86 4.83 -15.35
C GLY A 73 -1.90 5.27 -14.32
N GLN A 74 -2.02 4.58 -13.18
CA GLN A 74 -3.04 4.87 -12.17
C GLN A 74 -2.55 5.93 -11.17
N PRO A 75 -3.36 6.94 -10.84
CA PRO A 75 -2.94 7.98 -9.89
C PRO A 75 -2.64 7.39 -8.51
N GLY A 76 -1.53 7.82 -7.89
CA GLY A 76 -1.08 7.40 -6.55
C GLY A 76 -0.32 6.07 -6.51
N VAL A 77 -0.10 5.40 -7.65
CA VAL A 77 0.72 4.18 -7.73
C VAL A 77 2.15 4.56 -8.07
N SER A 78 3.09 4.30 -7.16
CA SER A 78 4.52 4.39 -7.47
C SER A 78 4.93 3.18 -8.29
N ALA A 79 5.37 3.40 -9.52
CA ALA A 79 5.87 2.38 -10.43
C ALA A 79 7.27 2.78 -10.94
N PRO A 80 8.14 1.81 -11.26
CA PRO A 80 9.46 2.12 -11.79
C PRO A 80 9.32 2.63 -13.23
N GLU A 81 10.13 3.61 -13.63
CA GLU A 81 10.14 4.10 -15.01
C GLU A 81 10.67 3.02 -15.97
N THR A 82 11.62 2.22 -15.49
CA THR A 82 12.21 1.11 -16.24
C THR A 82 12.39 -0.12 -15.36
N VAL A 83 12.31 -1.30 -16.00
CA VAL A 83 12.47 -2.60 -15.36
C VAL A 83 13.45 -3.47 -16.13
N ARG A 84 14.11 -4.40 -15.44
CA ARG A 84 14.89 -5.48 -16.04
C ARG A 84 14.08 -6.78 -15.95
N PRO A 85 13.41 -7.20 -17.04
CA PRO A 85 12.70 -8.47 -17.11
C PRO A 85 13.67 -9.62 -17.29
N ARG A 86 13.47 -10.68 -16.50
CA ARG A 86 14.17 -11.96 -16.65
C ARG A 86 13.17 -13.11 -16.68
N GLU A 87 13.12 -13.79 -17.82
CA GLU A 87 12.28 -14.99 -17.99
C GLU A 87 12.98 -16.23 -17.43
N SER A 88 12.27 -17.00 -16.62
CA SER A 88 12.70 -18.28 -16.07
C SER A 88 11.46 -19.12 -15.80
N ALA A 89 10.93 -19.78 -16.84
CA ALA A 89 9.63 -20.47 -16.78
C ALA A 89 9.53 -21.40 -15.55
N PRO A 90 8.42 -21.32 -14.77
CA PRO A 90 7.16 -20.63 -15.07
C PRO A 90 7.11 -19.15 -14.65
N TRP A 91 8.23 -18.54 -14.30
CA TRP A 91 8.30 -17.20 -13.74
C TRP A 91 8.84 -16.15 -14.72
N CYS A 92 8.38 -14.93 -14.52
CA CYS A 92 9.05 -13.73 -14.97
C CYS A 92 9.42 -12.89 -13.73
N ALA A 93 10.70 -12.60 -13.57
CA ALA A 93 11.23 -11.74 -12.51
C ALA A 93 11.51 -10.34 -13.05
N LEU A 94 11.22 -9.31 -12.25
CA LEU A 94 11.44 -7.91 -12.57
C LEU A 94 12.20 -7.21 -11.44
N ALA A 95 13.19 -6.42 -11.84
CA ALA A 95 13.88 -5.46 -10.97
C ALA A 95 13.73 -4.04 -11.54
N GLY A 96 13.20 -3.10 -10.76
CA GLY A 96 12.98 -1.71 -11.18
C GLY A 96 14.21 -0.82 -11.01
N ASN A 97 14.19 0.37 -11.61
CA ASN A 97 15.14 1.44 -11.28
C ASN A 97 14.74 2.09 -9.93
N GLU A 98 15.43 1.70 -8.87
CA GLU A 98 15.09 2.11 -7.50
C GLU A 98 15.35 3.62 -7.27
N LYS A 99 14.34 4.48 -7.50
CA LYS A 99 14.27 5.82 -6.89
C LYS A 99 13.40 5.71 -5.64
N HIS A 100 13.97 6.04 -4.47
CA HIS A 100 13.36 6.23 -3.13
C HIS A 100 11.90 5.75 -2.93
N GLY A 101 11.67 4.75 -2.06
CA GLY A 101 10.33 4.40 -1.54
C GLY A 101 9.59 3.32 -2.33
N VAL A 102 10.30 2.58 -3.17
CA VAL A 102 9.76 1.51 -4.01
C VAL A 102 9.29 0.31 -3.18
N ARG A 103 8.09 -0.18 -3.52
CA ARG A 103 7.41 -1.31 -2.89
C ARG A 103 7.19 -2.45 -3.86
N ALA A 104 8.19 -3.33 -4.00
CA ALA A 104 8.12 -4.51 -4.87
C ALA A 104 6.92 -5.42 -4.52
N ASP A 105 6.48 -5.41 -3.27
CA ASP A 105 5.28 -6.10 -2.81
C ASP A 105 3.99 -5.49 -3.37
N SER A 106 3.87 -4.17 -3.45
CA SER A 106 2.75 -3.51 -4.15
C SER A 106 2.72 -3.85 -5.64
N TRP A 107 3.88 -3.94 -6.29
CA TRP A 107 3.96 -4.34 -7.69
C TRP A 107 3.55 -5.79 -7.89
N ALA A 108 4.08 -6.69 -7.07
CA ALA A 108 3.75 -8.11 -7.10
C ALA A 108 2.25 -8.33 -6.89
N GLN A 109 1.64 -7.63 -5.94
CA GLN A 109 0.21 -7.71 -5.66
C GLN A 109 -0.63 -7.24 -6.84
N ASN A 110 -0.30 -6.08 -7.41
CA ASN A 110 -1.04 -5.51 -8.54
C ASN A 110 -0.97 -6.40 -9.77
N VAL A 111 0.24 -6.87 -10.12
CA VAL A 111 0.44 -7.83 -11.21
C VAL A 111 -0.33 -9.13 -10.96
N SER A 112 -0.26 -9.66 -9.74
CA SER A 112 -1.04 -10.86 -9.36
C SER A 112 -2.54 -10.64 -9.52
N SER A 113 -3.04 -9.47 -9.13
CA SER A 113 -4.45 -9.08 -9.26
C SER A 113 -4.90 -9.05 -10.72
N MET A 114 -4.12 -8.42 -11.60
CA MET A 114 -4.48 -8.26 -13.02
C MET A 114 -4.35 -9.58 -13.79
N LEU A 115 -3.28 -10.32 -13.56
CA LEU A 115 -2.98 -11.54 -14.31
C LEU A 115 -3.62 -12.79 -13.70
N LYS A 116 -4.16 -12.70 -12.48
CA LYS A 116 -4.75 -13.82 -11.72
C LYS A 116 -3.75 -14.99 -11.58
N VAL A 117 -2.50 -14.65 -11.30
CA VAL A 117 -1.41 -15.63 -11.07
C VAL A 117 -0.71 -15.38 -9.74
N PRO A 118 -0.06 -16.42 -9.17
CA PRO A 118 0.81 -16.25 -8.03
C PRO A 118 1.96 -15.28 -8.33
N SER A 119 2.30 -14.44 -7.36
CA SER A 119 3.51 -13.61 -7.39
C SER A 119 4.19 -13.61 -6.04
N ILE A 120 5.49 -13.32 -6.05
CA ILE A 120 6.32 -13.21 -4.84
C ILE A 120 7.22 -11.98 -4.94
N ALA A 121 7.23 -11.18 -3.89
CA ALA A 121 8.15 -10.06 -3.73
C ALA A 121 9.22 -10.38 -2.68
N PHE A 122 10.42 -9.86 -2.89
CA PHE A 122 11.54 -9.93 -1.95
C PHE A 122 11.99 -8.54 -1.56
N TYR A 123 12.38 -8.42 -0.30
CA TYR A 123 13.04 -7.24 0.23
C TYR A 123 14.30 -7.67 0.97
N VAL A 124 15.47 -7.23 0.52
CA VAL A 124 16.76 -7.58 1.12
C VAL A 124 17.45 -6.29 1.57
N ALA A 125 17.66 -6.13 2.88
CA ALA A 125 18.39 -4.99 3.44
C ALA A 125 19.09 -5.36 4.75
N ASP A 126 20.21 -4.69 5.04
CA ASP A 126 20.92 -4.77 6.33
C ASP A 126 21.17 -6.21 6.83
N GLY A 127 21.54 -7.11 5.91
CA GLY A 127 21.86 -8.51 6.24
C GLY A 127 20.64 -9.40 6.50
N SER A 128 19.42 -8.87 6.38
CA SER A 128 18.17 -9.60 6.54
C SER A 128 17.38 -9.58 5.24
N TRP A 129 16.38 -10.46 5.13
CA TRP A 129 15.51 -10.50 3.97
C TRP A 129 14.09 -10.93 4.34
N SER A 130 13.12 -10.45 3.58
CA SER A 130 11.69 -10.69 3.76
C SER A 130 11.06 -11.05 2.42
N TYR A 131 9.91 -11.73 2.46
CA TYR A 131 9.13 -12.01 1.27
C TYR A 131 7.63 -11.82 1.51
N ALA A 132 6.88 -11.55 0.46
CA ALA A 132 5.43 -11.54 0.46
C ALA A 132 4.91 -12.26 -0.78
N VAL A 133 3.91 -13.14 -0.61
CA VAL A 133 3.31 -13.93 -1.68
C VAL A 133 1.86 -13.52 -1.86
N PHE A 134 1.47 -13.35 -3.11
CA PHE A 134 0.12 -12.98 -3.51
C PHE A 134 -0.44 -13.99 -4.50
N ASP A 135 -1.75 -14.16 -4.50
CA ASP A 135 -2.48 -14.92 -5.51
C ASP A 135 -3.77 -14.20 -5.86
N ALA A 136 -4.00 -13.97 -7.15
CA ALA A 136 -5.07 -13.12 -7.66
C ALA A 136 -5.17 -11.73 -6.96
N GLY A 137 -4.06 -11.21 -6.44
CA GLY A 137 -3.99 -9.92 -5.71
C GLY A 137 -4.25 -10.02 -4.21
N GLU A 138 -4.63 -11.20 -3.70
CA GLU A 138 -4.80 -11.45 -2.26
C GLU A 138 -3.45 -11.79 -1.63
N PRO A 139 -3.04 -11.13 -0.53
CA PRO A 139 -1.86 -11.53 0.23
C PRO A 139 -2.11 -12.87 0.93
N ILE A 140 -1.38 -13.91 0.55
CA ILE A 140 -1.54 -15.25 1.13
C ILE A 140 -0.66 -15.42 2.36
N CYS A 141 0.63 -15.09 2.23
CA CYS A 141 1.57 -15.19 3.32
C CYS A 141 2.76 -14.23 3.15
N ALA A 142 3.39 -13.87 4.26
CA ALA A 142 4.60 -13.06 4.27
C ALA A 142 5.55 -13.50 5.39
N MET A 143 6.85 -13.29 5.16
CA MET A 143 7.88 -13.38 6.19
C MET A 143 8.48 -12.01 6.42
N GLU A 144 8.46 -11.52 7.66
CA GLU A 144 9.15 -10.32 8.10
C GLU A 144 10.32 -10.70 9.00
N SER A 145 11.46 -10.03 8.83
CA SER A 145 12.69 -10.30 9.55
C SER A 145 13.53 -9.06 9.90
N HIS A 146 13.20 -7.90 9.33
CA HIS A 146 13.92 -6.64 9.57
C HIS A 146 13.59 -6.05 10.93
N PHE A 147 12.42 -6.36 11.48
CA PHE A 147 11.96 -5.89 12.77
C PHE A 147 11.78 -7.04 13.75
N GLY A 148 12.52 -6.99 14.86
CA GLY A 148 12.41 -7.98 15.92
C GLY A 148 12.83 -9.40 15.51
N SER A 149 12.14 -10.39 16.08
CA SER A 149 12.34 -11.79 15.73
C SER A 149 11.63 -12.12 14.40
N PRO A 150 12.24 -12.91 13.50
CA PRO A 150 11.59 -13.28 12.25
C PRO A 150 10.24 -13.99 12.47
N VAL A 151 9.21 -13.48 11.79
CA VAL A 151 7.84 -14.00 11.84
C VAL A 151 7.36 -14.36 10.45
N VAL A 152 6.51 -15.38 10.37
CA VAL A 152 5.76 -15.74 9.17
C VAL A 152 4.29 -15.60 9.51
N VAL A 153 3.53 -14.91 8.65
CA VAL A 153 2.12 -14.62 8.84
C VAL A 153 1.35 -15.09 7.59
N GLY A 154 0.11 -15.53 7.78
CA GLY A 154 -0.78 -16.00 6.71
C GLY A 154 -0.85 -17.52 6.54
N ASP A 155 -1.50 -17.96 5.46
CA ASP A 155 -1.71 -19.38 5.18
C ASP A 155 -0.49 -19.97 4.46
N LEU A 156 0.42 -20.56 5.24
CA LEU A 156 1.66 -21.10 4.73
C LEU A 156 1.46 -22.30 3.79
N ALA A 157 0.38 -23.06 3.96
CA ALA A 157 0.08 -24.20 3.10
C ALA A 157 -0.38 -23.74 1.72
N ARG A 158 -1.32 -22.79 1.67
CA ARG A 158 -1.75 -22.14 0.42
C ARG A 158 -0.58 -21.43 -0.26
N CYS A 159 0.25 -20.74 0.52
CA CYS A 159 1.42 -20.02 0.04
C CYS A 159 2.43 -20.95 -0.64
N ALA A 160 2.76 -22.06 0.02
CA ALA A 160 3.66 -23.08 -0.50
C ALA A 160 3.12 -23.71 -1.80
N GLY A 161 1.82 -24.00 -1.85
CA GLY A 161 1.15 -24.49 -3.07
C GLY A 161 1.20 -23.48 -4.22
N ALA A 162 0.94 -22.21 -3.96
CA ALA A 162 0.94 -21.14 -4.96
C ALA A 162 2.31 -20.94 -5.64
N ILE A 163 3.40 -21.03 -4.86
CA ILE A 163 4.76 -20.85 -5.38
C ILE A 163 5.46 -22.17 -5.73
N GLY A 164 4.86 -23.32 -5.45
CA GLY A 164 5.39 -24.64 -5.85
C GLY A 164 6.50 -25.18 -4.94
N VAL A 165 6.42 -24.93 -3.63
CA VAL A 165 7.32 -25.50 -2.62
C VAL A 165 6.54 -26.27 -1.56
N THR A 166 7.23 -26.99 -0.67
CA THR A 166 6.60 -27.65 0.48
C THR A 166 6.47 -26.69 1.66
N THR A 167 5.40 -26.84 2.45
CA THR A 167 5.11 -25.99 3.62
C THR A 167 6.27 -26.00 4.63
N ASP A 168 6.80 -27.18 4.97
CA ASP A 168 7.95 -27.30 5.89
C ASP A 168 9.18 -26.56 5.38
N ARG A 169 9.42 -26.62 4.06
CA ARG A 169 10.54 -25.92 3.44
C ARG A 169 10.36 -24.42 3.54
N LEU A 170 9.17 -23.92 3.20
CA LEU A 170 8.86 -22.49 3.28
C LEU A 170 8.97 -21.98 4.73
N ALA A 171 8.46 -22.76 5.70
CA ALA A 171 8.58 -22.48 7.13
C ALA A 171 10.05 -22.38 7.60
N SER A 172 10.92 -23.24 7.06
CA SER A 172 12.33 -23.29 7.46
C SER A 172 13.10 -22.00 7.16
N TYR A 173 12.67 -21.22 6.15
CA TYR A 173 13.33 -19.96 5.80
C TYR A 173 13.20 -18.89 6.88
N ARG A 174 12.19 -18.96 7.76
CA ARG A 174 12.07 -18.07 8.93
C ARG A 174 13.30 -18.16 9.84
N LEU A 175 13.85 -19.36 10.02
CA LEU A 175 15.03 -19.59 10.85
C LEU A 175 16.31 -19.03 10.20
N ARG A 176 16.27 -18.82 8.88
CA ARG A 176 17.38 -18.34 8.04
C ARG A 176 17.10 -16.95 7.46
N ALA A 177 16.18 -16.20 8.05
CA ALA A 177 15.76 -14.90 7.56
C ALA A 177 16.85 -13.81 7.69
N ARG A 178 17.90 -14.09 8.49
CA ARG A 178 19.10 -13.26 8.65
C ARG A 178 20.31 -13.81 7.89
N GLU A 179 20.09 -14.77 7.00
CA GLU A 179 21.07 -15.27 6.05
C GLU A 179 20.71 -14.76 4.67
N VAL A 180 21.36 -13.67 4.22
CA VAL A 180 21.14 -13.14 2.86
C VAL A 180 21.24 -14.26 1.79
N PRO A 181 22.20 -15.20 1.81
CA PRO A 181 22.21 -16.28 0.81
C PRO A 181 20.93 -17.14 0.73
N ALA A 182 20.14 -17.22 1.80
CA ALA A 182 18.93 -18.04 1.84
C ALA A 182 17.82 -17.51 0.91
N HIS A 183 17.74 -16.21 0.65
CA HIS A 183 16.78 -15.67 -0.33
C HIS A 183 17.06 -16.19 -1.74
N ARG A 184 18.35 -16.27 -2.12
CA ARG A 184 18.79 -16.83 -3.41
C ARG A 184 18.51 -18.30 -3.52
N GLU A 185 18.71 -19.04 -2.44
CA GLU A 185 18.33 -20.44 -2.41
C GLU A 185 16.83 -20.64 -2.68
N LEU A 186 15.97 -19.79 -2.10
CA LEU A 186 14.53 -19.84 -2.37
C LEU A 186 14.23 -19.53 -3.84
N ALA A 187 14.78 -18.47 -4.42
CA ALA A 187 14.57 -18.14 -5.84
C ALA A 187 14.97 -19.29 -6.78
N VAL A 188 16.17 -19.86 -6.59
CA VAL A 188 16.65 -21.01 -7.38
C VAL A 188 15.70 -22.21 -7.25
N ARG A 189 15.16 -22.47 -6.05
CA ARG A 189 14.17 -23.55 -5.84
C ARG A 189 12.85 -23.28 -6.53
N LEU A 190 12.42 -22.03 -6.59
CA LEU A 190 11.22 -21.62 -7.33
C LEU A 190 11.41 -21.74 -8.84
N GLY A 191 12.65 -21.92 -9.30
CA GLY A 191 13.00 -22.08 -10.71
C GLY A 191 13.18 -20.74 -11.43
N PHE A 192 13.49 -19.66 -10.69
CA PHE A 192 13.83 -18.39 -11.31
C PHE A 192 15.11 -17.80 -10.75
N ASP A 193 15.77 -17.05 -11.62
CA ASP A 193 16.90 -16.24 -11.23
C ASP A 193 16.52 -14.77 -11.16
N TYR A 194 17.40 -14.06 -10.47
CA TYR A 194 17.38 -12.64 -10.26
C TYR A 194 17.86 -11.89 -11.52
N PRO A 195 17.11 -10.90 -12.05
CA PRO A 195 17.60 -9.89 -13.00
C PRO A 195 18.97 -9.28 -12.62
N GLN A 196 19.99 -9.42 -13.47
CA GLN A 196 21.31 -8.88 -13.18
C GLN A 196 21.40 -7.36 -13.49
N PRO A 197 22.29 -6.59 -12.81
CA PRO A 197 22.41 -5.14 -13.04
C PRO A 197 22.75 -4.74 -14.48
N ASP A 198 23.44 -5.62 -15.22
CA ASP A 198 23.88 -5.47 -16.60
C ASP A 198 22.81 -5.89 -17.64
N GLU A 199 21.69 -6.48 -17.21
CA GLU A 199 20.59 -6.81 -18.11
C GLU A 199 19.92 -5.55 -18.69
N PRO A 200 19.42 -5.63 -19.94
CA PRO A 200 18.79 -4.50 -20.60
C PRO A 200 17.50 -4.08 -19.89
N THR A 201 17.31 -2.77 -19.77
CA THR A 201 16.09 -2.20 -19.19
C THR A 201 15.00 -1.99 -20.24
N VAL A 202 13.76 -2.32 -19.89
CA VAL A 202 12.54 -2.05 -20.65
C VAL A 202 11.76 -0.91 -19.98
N ALA A 203 11.21 0.00 -20.78
CA ALA A 203 10.40 1.11 -20.27
C ALA A 203 9.01 0.63 -19.84
N VAL A 204 8.56 1.06 -18.66
CA VAL A 204 7.19 0.84 -18.19
C VAL A 204 6.37 2.05 -18.61
N ARG A 205 5.74 1.99 -19.79
CA ARG A 205 4.91 3.10 -20.31
C ARG A 205 3.45 2.82 -20.04
N PRO A 206 2.68 3.75 -19.44
CA PRO A 206 1.25 3.56 -19.24
C PRO A 206 0.54 3.11 -20.52
N ILE A 207 -0.21 2.01 -20.44
CA ILE A 207 -1.05 1.58 -21.55
C ILE A 207 -2.31 2.44 -21.51
N PRO A 208 -2.61 3.24 -22.55
CA PRO A 208 -3.86 3.98 -22.60
C PRO A 208 -5.03 2.99 -22.64
N SER A 209 -5.94 3.08 -21.67
CA SER A 209 -7.12 2.21 -21.62
C SER A 209 -8.04 2.52 -22.80
N PRO A 210 -8.54 1.51 -23.54
CA PRO A 210 -9.39 1.71 -24.71
C PRO A 210 -10.77 2.31 -24.38
N ASP A 211 -11.24 2.15 -23.13
CA ASP A 211 -12.51 2.69 -22.64
C ASP A 211 -12.33 3.81 -21.61
N ALA A 212 -11.11 4.35 -21.44
CA ALA A 212 -10.94 5.51 -20.56
C ALA A 212 -11.63 6.72 -21.20
N PRO A 213 -12.66 7.33 -20.56
CA PRO A 213 -12.96 8.71 -20.86
C PRO A 213 -11.67 9.51 -20.68
N PRO A 214 -11.39 10.51 -21.54
CA PRO A 214 -10.21 11.35 -21.36
C PRO A 214 -10.21 11.80 -19.90
N PRO A 215 -9.04 11.79 -19.21
CA PRO A 215 -9.02 12.17 -17.81
C PRO A 215 -9.74 13.50 -17.71
N ALA A 216 -10.81 13.52 -16.90
CA ALA A 216 -11.35 14.77 -16.42
C ALA A 216 -10.28 15.34 -15.49
N VAL A 217 -9.25 15.92 -16.12
CA VAL A 217 -8.44 16.94 -15.50
C VAL A 217 -9.42 18.08 -15.33
N VAL A 218 -10.16 18.07 -14.22
CA VAL A 218 -10.62 19.33 -13.65
C VAL A 218 -9.35 19.99 -13.19
N ALA A 219 -8.69 20.67 -14.12
CA ALA A 219 -7.55 21.51 -13.82
C ALA A 219 -8.02 22.46 -12.72
N PRO A 220 -7.32 22.57 -11.59
CA PRO A 220 -7.61 23.68 -10.70
C PRO A 220 -7.40 24.96 -11.53
N LYS A 221 -8.33 25.90 -11.38
CA LYS A 221 -8.21 27.28 -11.87
C LYS A 221 -6.96 27.91 -11.22
N GLN A 222 -5.77 27.66 -11.72
CA GLN A 222 -4.57 28.29 -11.21
C GLN A 222 -3.71 28.83 -12.34
N THR A 223 -3.73 30.15 -12.43
CA THR A 223 -2.99 30.95 -13.40
C THR A 223 -1.80 31.68 -12.76
N LYS A 224 -1.56 31.51 -11.44
CA LYS A 224 -0.49 32.19 -10.70
C LYS A 224 0.29 31.22 -9.79
N PRO A 225 1.62 31.36 -9.69
CA PRO A 225 2.44 30.59 -8.76
C PRO A 225 2.12 30.93 -7.29
N PHE A 226 2.29 29.97 -6.39
CA PHE A 226 2.15 30.17 -4.95
C PHE A 226 3.26 31.05 -4.36
N GLU A 227 2.92 31.78 -3.29
CA GLU A 227 3.84 32.67 -2.59
C GLU A 227 4.22 32.12 -1.21
N ALA A 228 5.36 32.57 -0.66
CA ALA A 228 5.75 32.24 0.71
C ALA A 228 4.72 32.79 1.72
N GLY A 229 4.36 31.97 2.70
CA GLY A 229 3.30 32.24 3.67
C GLY A 229 1.92 31.73 3.25
N GLN A 230 1.76 31.23 2.02
CA GLN A 230 0.48 30.71 1.54
C GLN A 230 0.23 29.27 2.01
N TRP A 231 -1.01 29.01 2.46
CA TRP A 231 -1.49 27.66 2.73
C TRP A 231 -2.00 26.99 1.45
N VAL A 232 -1.60 25.74 1.28
CA VAL A 232 -1.88 24.92 0.10
C VAL A 232 -2.27 23.51 0.54
N VAL A 233 -2.89 22.76 -0.36
CA VAL A 233 -3.27 21.37 -0.15
C VAL A 233 -2.67 20.54 -1.26
N MET A 234 -2.12 19.38 -0.93
CA MET A 234 -1.64 18.41 -1.90
C MET A 234 -2.06 17.00 -1.45
N PRO A 235 -3.06 16.38 -2.08
CA PRO A 235 -3.40 14.99 -1.80
C PRO A 235 -2.20 14.06 -2.10
N PRO A 236 -1.84 13.08 -1.23
CA PRO A 236 -2.43 12.67 0.06
C PRO A 236 -1.77 13.32 1.30
N LEU A 237 -0.89 14.31 1.11
CA LEU A 237 -0.11 14.95 2.17
C LEU A 237 -0.92 15.95 3.01
N GLY A 238 -2.09 16.36 2.54
CA GLY A 238 -2.98 17.26 3.26
C GLY A 238 -2.55 18.72 3.17
N VAL A 239 -2.85 19.47 4.23
CA VAL A 239 -2.61 20.92 4.32
C VAL A 239 -1.13 21.21 4.59
N MET A 240 -0.56 22.16 3.86
CA MET A 240 0.84 22.54 3.95
C MET A 240 1.03 24.06 3.87
N LEU A 241 2.09 24.56 4.49
CA LEU A 241 2.51 25.97 4.39
C LEU A 241 3.67 26.10 3.40
N VAL A 242 3.55 26.97 2.41
CA VAL A 242 4.67 27.35 1.55
C VAL A 242 5.62 28.23 2.36
N LYS A 243 6.76 27.68 2.78
CA LYS A 243 7.77 28.40 3.57
C LYS A 243 8.60 29.35 2.71
N ALA A 244 8.97 28.91 1.51
CA ALA A 244 9.79 29.69 0.59
C ALA A 244 9.61 29.21 -0.86
N VAL A 245 9.97 30.09 -1.81
CA VAL A 245 10.16 29.74 -3.21
C VAL A 245 11.65 29.93 -3.52
N GLU A 246 12.35 28.84 -3.80
CA GLU A 246 13.80 28.83 -3.99
C GLU A 246 14.15 28.33 -5.40
N GLY A 247 15.24 28.84 -5.96
CA GLY A 247 15.86 28.23 -7.14
C GLY A 247 16.78 27.10 -6.71
N ARG A 248 16.44 25.84 -7.02
CA ARG A 248 17.30 24.69 -6.73
C ARG A 248 17.74 24.01 -8.02
N PRO A 249 18.99 23.50 -8.10
CA PRO A 249 19.40 22.65 -9.21
C PRO A 249 18.41 21.48 -9.31
N GLY A 250 18.01 21.13 -10.53
CA GLY A 250 17.20 19.93 -10.75
C GLY A 250 17.92 18.67 -10.25
N PRO A 251 17.21 17.56 -10.01
CA PRO A 251 17.82 16.31 -9.57
C PRO A 251 18.93 15.78 -10.51
N ASP A 252 18.95 16.21 -11.77
CA ASP A 252 19.96 15.88 -12.77
C ASP A 252 21.13 16.89 -12.84
N GLY A 253 21.25 17.82 -11.88
CA GLY A 253 22.29 18.86 -11.87
C GLY A 253 22.07 19.98 -12.90
N GLY A 254 20.87 20.09 -13.46
CA GLY A 254 20.49 21.11 -14.44
C GLY A 254 20.38 22.52 -13.86
N ALA A 255 20.03 23.48 -14.72
CA ALA A 255 19.86 24.89 -14.34
C ALA A 255 18.89 25.05 -13.14
N PRO A 256 19.11 26.03 -12.25
CA PRO A 256 18.25 26.25 -11.09
C PRO A 256 16.80 26.43 -11.52
N ALA A 257 15.93 25.53 -11.06
CA ALA A 257 14.50 25.58 -11.32
C ALA A 257 13.76 26.09 -10.08
N PRO A 258 12.72 26.93 -10.25
CA PRO A 258 11.90 27.38 -9.14
C PRO A 258 11.24 26.18 -8.44
N THR A 259 11.30 26.21 -7.12
CA THR A 259 10.90 25.08 -6.27
C THR A 259 10.26 25.60 -4.99
N TYR A 260 9.10 25.04 -4.63
CA TYR A 260 8.44 25.31 -3.36
C TYR A 260 9.10 24.53 -2.22
N VAL A 261 9.44 25.22 -1.14
CA VAL A 261 9.75 24.59 0.14
C VAL A 261 8.47 24.63 0.97
N VAL A 262 7.86 23.48 1.22
CA VAL A 262 6.58 23.38 1.94
C VAL A 262 6.75 22.65 3.26
N VAL A 263 5.94 23.00 4.25
CA VAL A 263 5.93 22.36 5.57
C VAL A 263 4.58 21.68 5.78
N ALA A 264 4.61 20.38 6.07
CA ALA A 264 3.45 19.54 6.35
C ALA A 264 3.64 18.91 7.73
N GLY A 265 3.02 19.50 8.76
CA GLY A 265 3.32 19.15 10.16
C GLY A 265 4.81 19.37 10.49
N GLU A 266 5.49 18.31 10.92
CA GLU A 266 6.93 18.35 11.25
C GLU A 266 7.84 18.09 10.03
N ARG A 267 7.27 17.82 8.85
CA ARG A 267 8.04 17.45 7.65
C ARG A 267 8.25 18.67 6.75
N VAL A 268 9.46 18.81 6.21
CA VAL A 268 9.79 19.81 5.19
C VAL A 268 9.97 19.09 3.86
N LEU A 269 9.18 19.48 2.86
CA LEU A 269 9.20 18.93 1.52
C LEU A 269 9.64 19.97 0.51
N THR A 270 10.15 19.51 -0.63
CA THR A 270 10.65 20.34 -1.72
C THR A 270 9.93 19.91 -3.00
N VAL A 271 9.13 20.79 -3.59
CA VAL A 271 8.25 20.48 -4.72
C VAL A 271 8.59 21.39 -5.89
N PRO A 272 9.09 20.87 -7.03
CA PRO A 272 9.32 21.69 -8.23
C PRO A 272 8.03 22.38 -8.66
N THR A 273 8.08 23.68 -8.97
CA THR A 273 6.85 24.41 -9.35
C THR A 273 6.23 23.85 -10.63
N ALA A 274 7.03 23.28 -11.53
CA ALA A 274 6.57 22.64 -12.75
C ALA A 274 5.72 21.39 -12.50
N THR A 275 6.00 20.63 -11.43
CA THR A 275 5.26 19.39 -11.09
C THR A 275 4.17 19.61 -10.05
N ALA A 276 4.15 20.77 -9.39
CA ALA A 276 3.13 21.08 -8.38
C ALA A 276 1.68 20.89 -8.89
N PRO A 277 1.28 21.40 -10.08
CA PRO A 277 -0.08 21.20 -10.58
C PRO A 277 -0.40 19.73 -10.88
N THR A 278 0.57 18.97 -11.41
CA THR A 278 0.38 17.54 -11.73
C THR A 278 0.29 16.67 -10.48
N LEU A 279 0.81 17.14 -9.35
CA LEU A 279 0.68 16.51 -8.04
C LEU A 279 -0.60 16.91 -7.31
N GLY A 280 -1.49 17.68 -7.94
CA GLY A 280 -2.74 18.13 -7.33
C GLY A 280 -2.54 19.23 -6.27
N MET A 281 -1.39 19.90 -6.27
CA MET A 281 -1.14 21.02 -5.36
C MET A 281 -2.08 22.19 -5.72
N ARG A 282 -2.92 22.58 -4.78
CA ARG A 282 -3.89 23.67 -4.93
C ARG A 282 -3.86 24.60 -3.73
N ALA A 283 -4.49 25.76 -3.87
CA ALA A 283 -4.72 26.65 -2.73
C ALA A 283 -5.65 25.95 -1.71
N LEU A 284 -5.43 26.25 -0.44
CA LEU A 284 -6.38 25.92 0.62
C LEU A 284 -7.74 26.55 0.30
N ALA A 285 -8.82 25.85 0.64
CA ALA A 285 -10.18 26.41 0.55
C ALA A 285 -10.28 27.76 1.28
N THR A 286 -11.07 28.68 0.72
CA THR A 286 -11.38 29.94 1.42
C THR A 286 -12.32 29.68 2.59
N LYS A 287 -12.40 30.64 3.52
CA LYS A 287 -13.34 30.56 4.64
C LYS A 287 -14.79 30.42 4.16
N GLU A 288 -15.17 31.12 3.10
CA GLU A 288 -16.51 31.06 2.51
C GLU A 288 -16.77 29.72 1.82
N GLU A 289 -15.76 29.11 1.18
CA GLU A 289 -15.86 27.76 0.64
C GLU A 289 -16.06 26.73 1.75
N ALA A 290 -15.28 26.84 2.83
CA ALA A 290 -15.41 25.97 4.00
C ALA A 290 -16.78 26.10 4.69
N GLU A 291 -17.32 27.31 4.81
CA GLU A 291 -18.66 27.54 5.37
C GLU A 291 -19.78 26.95 4.51
N ARG A 292 -19.69 27.13 3.18
CA ARG A 292 -20.63 26.50 2.25
C ARG A 292 -20.56 24.98 2.33
N LEU A 293 -19.36 24.41 2.43
CA LEU A 293 -19.17 22.97 2.50
C LEU A 293 -19.72 22.37 3.81
N LEU A 294 -19.49 23.04 4.95
CA LEU A 294 -20.08 22.61 6.23
C LEU A 294 -21.61 22.61 6.20
N THR A 295 -22.21 23.59 5.51
CA THR A 295 -23.66 23.61 5.29
C THR A 295 -24.11 22.42 4.45
N HIS A 296 -23.41 22.15 3.35
CA HIS A 296 -23.68 21.01 2.47
C HIS A 296 -23.51 19.65 3.17
N LEU A 297 -22.55 19.55 4.09
CA LEU A 297 -22.29 18.35 4.89
C LEU A 297 -23.41 18.04 5.89
N ALA A 298 -24.15 19.07 6.33
CA ALA A 298 -25.27 18.91 7.25
C ALA A 298 -26.58 18.43 6.57
N ASP A 299 -26.64 18.45 5.24
CA ASP A 299 -27.81 17.97 4.50
C ASP A 299 -27.78 16.43 4.39
N GLU A 300 -28.94 15.77 4.53
CA GLU A 300 -29.06 14.32 4.33
C GLU A 300 -28.70 13.91 2.89
N ALA A 301 -27.95 12.81 2.74
CA ALA A 301 -27.67 12.20 1.44
C ALA A 301 -28.54 10.95 1.23
N ASP A 302 -29.14 10.83 0.05
CA ASP A 302 -29.87 9.63 -0.36
C ASP A 302 -28.93 8.69 -1.12
N VAL A 303 -28.83 7.43 -0.65
CA VAL A 303 -28.01 6.39 -1.28
C VAL A 303 -28.92 5.30 -1.83
N ALA A 304 -29.05 5.26 -3.16
CA ALA A 304 -30.02 4.42 -3.89
C ALA A 304 -29.96 2.89 -3.63
N ASP A 305 -28.85 2.37 -3.09
CA ASP A 305 -28.74 1.00 -2.53
C ASP A 305 -27.58 0.94 -1.51
N SER A 306 -27.89 1.24 -0.25
CA SER A 306 -26.94 1.16 0.87
C SER A 306 -26.69 -0.27 1.36
N ARG A 307 -27.59 -1.23 1.04
CA ARG A 307 -27.59 -2.58 1.62
C ARG A 307 -26.49 -3.48 1.09
N ARG A 308 -25.98 -3.21 -0.10
CA ARG A 308 -24.92 -3.99 -0.74
C ARG A 308 -23.63 -3.19 -0.89
N TYR A 309 -22.52 -3.91 -0.84
CA TYR A 309 -21.22 -3.36 -1.22
C TYR A 309 -21.22 -3.06 -2.72
N ASP A 310 -20.73 -1.87 -3.09
CA ASP A 310 -20.59 -1.42 -4.47
C ASP A 310 -19.15 -0.97 -4.73
N GLU A 311 -18.44 -1.74 -5.56
CA GLU A 311 -17.06 -1.46 -5.94
C GLU A 311 -16.94 -0.17 -6.76
N ALA A 312 -17.93 0.14 -7.61
CA ALA A 312 -17.91 1.36 -8.41
C ALA A 312 -18.06 2.60 -7.51
N ARG A 313 -18.94 2.55 -6.51
CA ARG A 313 -19.08 3.61 -5.49
C ARG A 313 -17.78 3.80 -4.69
N THR A 314 -17.18 2.70 -4.22
CA THR A 314 -15.90 2.74 -3.52
C THR A 314 -14.79 3.35 -4.38
N ARG A 315 -14.77 3.03 -5.68
CA ARG A 315 -13.83 3.61 -6.65
C ARG A 315 -14.05 5.11 -6.83
N ARG A 316 -15.29 5.60 -6.88
CA ARG A 316 -15.59 7.03 -6.97
C ARG A 316 -15.07 7.80 -5.76
N TRP A 317 -15.26 7.30 -4.54
CA TRP A 317 -14.71 7.95 -3.33
C TRP A 317 -13.18 8.00 -3.34
N LEU A 318 -12.54 6.93 -3.80
CA LEU A 318 -11.08 6.90 -4.01
C LEU A 318 -10.63 7.91 -5.06
N GLU A 319 -11.36 8.07 -6.16
CA GLU A 319 -11.09 9.09 -7.18
C GLU A 319 -11.24 10.51 -6.63
N ALA A 320 -12.24 10.76 -5.78
CA ALA A 320 -12.42 12.04 -5.09
C ALA A 320 -11.23 12.40 -4.19
N LEU A 321 -10.77 11.44 -3.37
CA LEU A 321 -9.58 11.60 -2.55
C LEU A 321 -8.32 11.83 -3.40
N LYS A 322 -8.15 11.08 -4.49
CA LYS A 322 -7.01 11.27 -5.40
C LYS A 322 -7.02 12.64 -6.07
N GLY A 323 -8.19 13.11 -6.48
CA GLY A 323 -8.36 14.42 -7.12
C GLY A 323 -8.20 15.58 -6.14
N GLY A 324 -8.43 15.36 -4.85
CA GLY A 324 -8.36 16.40 -3.83
C GLY A 324 -9.47 17.44 -3.94
N ASP A 325 -10.53 17.15 -4.68
CA ASP A 325 -11.69 18.03 -4.77
C ASP A 325 -12.47 17.95 -3.46
N LEU A 326 -12.45 19.06 -2.72
CA LEU A 326 -13.03 19.15 -1.40
C LEU A 326 -14.55 18.90 -1.43
N ALA A 327 -15.24 19.28 -2.51
CA ALA A 327 -16.67 19.02 -2.69
C ALA A 327 -16.96 17.53 -2.86
N ALA A 328 -16.23 16.86 -3.75
CA ALA A 328 -16.37 15.42 -3.96
C ALA A 328 -16.00 14.60 -2.71
N ILE A 329 -15.03 15.07 -1.91
CA ILE A 329 -14.68 14.46 -0.62
C ILE A 329 -15.81 14.63 0.39
N ALA A 330 -16.47 15.79 0.42
CA ALA A 330 -17.64 16.01 1.26
C ALA A 330 -18.83 15.12 0.84
N ASP A 331 -19.06 14.95 -0.45
CA ASP A 331 -20.08 14.01 -0.95
C ASP A 331 -19.80 12.58 -0.51
N ALA A 332 -18.54 12.14 -0.61
CA ALA A 332 -18.12 10.84 -0.12
C ALA A 332 -18.38 10.68 1.39
N HIS A 333 -18.11 11.71 2.20
CA HIS A 333 -18.43 11.71 3.63
C HIS A 333 -19.92 11.48 3.88
N ARG A 334 -20.78 12.25 3.22
CA ARG A 334 -22.24 12.15 3.39
C ARG A 334 -22.78 10.80 2.97
N GLU A 335 -22.33 10.25 1.83
CA GLU A 335 -22.72 8.91 1.39
C GLU A 335 -22.29 7.84 2.40
N LEU A 336 -21.09 7.95 2.96
CA LEU A 336 -20.59 7.02 3.97
C LEU A 336 -21.37 7.11 5.28
N CYS A 337 -21.71 8.32 5.75
CA CYS A 337 -22.60 8.52 6.91
C CYS A 337 -23.98 7.87 6.67
N ALA A 338 -24.60 8.12 5.51
CA ALA A 338 -25.90 7.56 5.18
C ALA A 338 -25.87 6.01 5.20
N ILE A 339 -24.82 5.41 4.64
CA ILE A 339 -24.63 3.95 4.69
C ILE A 339 -24.42 3.47 6.13
N GLN A 340 -23.68 4.21 6.95
CA GLN A 340 -23.43 3.88 8.36
C GLN A 340 -24.71 3.88 9.19
N GLY A 341 -25.62 4.83 8.94
CA GLY A 341 -26.94 4.89 9.57
C GLY A 341 -27.84 3.72 9.19
N ASP A 342 -27.75 3.24 7.95
CA ASP A 342 -28.54 2.11 7.45
C ASP A 342 -27.98 0.74 7.85
N ARG A 343 -26.64 0.58 7.87
CA ARG A 343 -25.95 -0.68 8.18
C ARG A 343 -24.54 -0.44 8.70
N THR A 344 -23.97 -1.47 9.32
CA THR A 344 -22.54 -1.48 9.63
C THR A 344 -21.71 -1.36 8.35
N LEU A 345 -20.74 -0.43 8.35
CA LEU A 345 -19.79 -0.25 7.27
C LEU A 345 -18.88 -1.49 7.11
N TYR A 346 -18.53 -1.82 5.87
CA TYR A 346 -17.45 -2.76 5.60
C TYR A 346 -16.11 -2.13 5.99
N SER A 347 -15.08 -2.93 6.31
CA SER A 347 -13.79 -2.40 6.80
C SER A 347 -13.15 -1.37 5.86
N ILE A 348 -13.30 -1.55 4.54
CA ILE A 348 -12.82 -0.58 3.54
C ILE A 348 -13.60 0.74 3.62
N GLU A 349 -14.92 0.67 3.78
CA GLU A 349 -15.79 1.85 3.88
C GLU A 349 -15.54 2.60 5.20
N ALA A 350 -15.37 1.89 6.30
CA ALA A 350 -15.02 2.48 7.59
C ALA A 350 -13.65 3.19 7.52
N GLY A 351 -12.64 2.55 6.92
CA GLY A 351 -11.34 3.19 6.70
C GLY A 351 -11.42 4.39 5.74
N MET A 352 -12.33 4.34 4.76
CA MET A 352 -12.60 5.47 3.87
C MET A 352 -13.18 6.65 4.63
N LEU A 353 -14.18 6.40 5.49
CA LEU A 353 -14.83 7.43 6.29
C LEU A 353 -13.84 8.11 7.23
N ASP A 354 -12.98 7.33 7.89
CA ASP A 354 -11.91 7.88 8.75
C ASP A 354 -10.93 8.76 7.95
N THR A 355 -10.55 8.34 6.74
CA THR A 355 -9.64 9.09 5.88
C THR A 355 -10.28 10.40 5.40
N VAL A 356 -11.50 10.31 4.86
CA VAL A 356 -12.29 11.45 4.38
C VAL A 356 -12.50 12.47 5.50
N ARG A 357 -12.91 12.00 6.69
CA ARG A 357 -13.10 12.85 7.86
C ARG A 357 -11.81 13.56 8.25
N GLY A 358 -10.68 12.84 8.31
CA GLY A 358 -9.38 13.46 8.63
C GLY A 358 -9.01 14.59 7.66
N TRP A 359 -9.21 14.39 6.36
CA TRP A 359 -8.91 15.41 5.35
C TRP A 359 -9.83 16.63 5.46
N LEU A 360 -11.12 16.42 5.69
CA LEU A 360 -12.09 17.50 5.92
C LEU A 360 -11.73 18.29 7.19
N VAL A 361 -11.37 17.60 8.28
CA VAL A 361 -10.94 18.24 9.54
C VAL A 361 -9.73 19.12 9.30
N ASP A 362 -8.68 18.60 8.67
CA ASP A 362 -7.43 19.34 8.45
C ASP A 362 -7.67 20.58 7.59
N GLU A 363 -8.37 20.43 6.46
CA GLU A 363 -8.59 21.53 5.53
C GLU A 363 -9.57 22.59 6.07
N LEU A 364 -10.72 22.17 6.59
CA LEU A 364 -11.74 23.12 7.07
C LEU A 364 -11.31 23.83 8.35
N SER A 365 -10.61 23.15 9.25
CA SER A 365 -10.09 23.79 10.47
C SER A 365 -9.03 24.84 10.14
N THR A 366 -8.13 24.54 9.19
CA THR A 366 -7.13 25.50 8.73
C THR A 366 -7.78 26.67 7.98
N ALA A 367 -8.72 26.40 7.08
CA ALA A 367 -9.41 27.42 6.28
C ALA A 367 -10.22 28.39 7.16
N LYS A 368 -10.86 27.88 8.22
CA LYS A 368 -11.66 28.69 9.15
C LYS A 368 -10.86 29.28 10.31
N GLY A 369 -9.65 28.78 10.57
CA GLY A 369 -8.83 29.17 11.73
C GLY A 369 -9.45 28.75 13.06
N VAL A 370 -10.10 27.59 13.09
CA VAL A 370 -10.74 27.01 14.29
C VAL A 370 -10.02 25.75 14.74
N GLN A 371 -10.38 25.22 15.92
CA GLN A 371 -9.77 23.98 16.41
C GLN A 371 -10.27 22.78 15.61
N ALA A 372 -9.37 21.85 15.27
CA ALA A 372 -9.72 20.62 14.56
C ALA A 372 -10.85 19.82 15.24
N GLN A 373 -10.89 19.85 16.58
CA GLN A 373 -11.91 19.19 17.39
C GLN A 373 -13.33 19.74 17.14
N GLU A 374 -13.46 21.03 16.84
CA GLU A 374 -14.75 21.67 16.55
C GLU A 374 -15.31 21.15 15.21
N ILE A 375 -14.44 21.03 14.20
CA ILE A 375 -14.83 20.49 12.90
C ILE A 375 -15.12 18.99 12.99
N ASP A 376 -14.27 18.21 13.68
CA ASP A 376 -14.49 16.77 13.84
C ASP A 376 -15.79 16.46 14.58
N ALA A 377 -16.13 17.25 15.61
CA ALA A 377 -17.42 17.12 16.30
C ALA A 377 -18.60 17.40 15.36
N ALA A 378 -18.55 18.48 14.57
CA ALA A 378 -19.61 18.81 13.61
C ALA A 378 -19.77 17.74 12.51
N LEU A 379 -18.66 17.16 12.04
CA LEU A 379 -18.69 16.09 11.04
C LEU A 379 -19.29 14.79 11.60
N ARG A 380 -19.02 14.47 12.88
CA ARG A 380 -19.62 13.30 13.53
C ARG A 380 -21.11 13.49 13.78
N GLU A 381 -21.51 14.66 14.25
CA GLU A 381 -22.92 15.02 14.43
C GLU A 381 -23.69 14.92 13.10
N ALA A 382 -23.05 15.26 11.98
CA ALA A 382 -23.66 15.10 10.65
C ALA A 382 -23.80 13.63 10.19
N CYS A 383 -23.16 12.66 10.87
CA CYS A 383 -23.36 11.23 10.60
C CYS A 383 -24.37 10.55 11.53
N ASP A 384 -24.75 11.20 12.64
CA ASP A 384 -25.70 10.70 13.63
C ASP A 384 -27.14 11.09 13.27
#